data_AF-A0ABF7QG15-F1
#
_entry.id   AF-A0ABF7QG15-F1
#
_cell.length_a   1.000
_cell.length_b   1.000
_cell.length_c   1.000
_cell.angle_alpha   90.00
_cell.angle_beta   90.00
_cell.angle_gamma   90.00
#
_symmetry.space_group_name_H-M   'P 1'
#
loop_
_entity.id
_entity.type
_entity.pdbx_description
1 polymer ?
#
loop_
_entity_poly.entity_id
_entity_poly.type
_entity_poly.pdbx_seq_one_letter_code
_entity_poly.pdbx_strand_id
1 'polypeptide(L)'
;MRAAWLGLLNLFALNLLAVSAASAYDATDPANCTGIGWDDARPLTVARVTGQPRVNFVKSPYDDDFKAASCPAPTEACRKKSYLVSDDWVLVGRTRGNFTCVTYQPPRTKSQTWARGWLPRAALAPVAPMAAPTLSDWTGSWVHPGGQLTIKAAGGGRLRIEGDQVVPAGRDLNNGSIAATAQPKGGVIAFVEDGTTPFEQPNGADECRVRLQRIGALLLVEDNNDCGGAGVSFTGLYHRR
;
A
#
# COMPACT_ATOMS: atom_id res chain seq x y z
N MET A 1 68.29 56.50 16.45
CA MET A 1 67.53 56.48 15.18
C MET A 1 67.32 55.03 14.76
N ARG A 2 66.11 54.49 14.93
CA ARG A 2 65.71 53.16 14.43
C ARG A 2 64.24 53.21 14.00
N ALA A 3 64.00 52.72 12.79
CA ALA A 3 62.73 52.64 12.10
C ALA A 3 61.84 51.50 12.62
N ALA A 4 60.52 51.61 12.40
CA ALA A 4 59.65 50.44 12.19
C ALA A 4 58.38 50.83 11.42
N TRP A 5 58.15 50.10 10.33
CA TRP A 5 56.99 50.12 9.45
C TRP A 5 55.69 49.67 10.14
N LEU A 6 54.56 50.28 9.77
CA LEU A 6 53.22 49.74 10.01
C LEU A 6 52.61 49.33 8.67
N GLY A 7 52.54 48.01 8.46
CA GLY A 7 51.99 47.38 7.26
C GLY A 7 50.46 47.30 7.31
N LEU A 8 49.85 47.52 6.14
CA LEU A 8 48.46 47.18 5.84
C LEU A 8 48.25 45.67 5.85
N LEU A 9 47.19 45.19 6.51
CA LEU A 9 46.65 43.85 6.30
C LEU A 9 45.11 43.92 6.26
N ASN A 10 44.59 43.96 5.03
CA ASN A 10 43.19 43.72 4.69
C ASN A 10 42.88 42.23 4.90
N LEU A 11 42.05 41.90 5.87
CA LEU A 11 41.49 40.56 6.05
C LEU A 11 40.05 40.54 5.50
N PHE A 12 39.91 40.16 4.23
CA PHE A 12 38.62 39.73 3.67
C PHE A 12 38.34 38.29 4.12
N ALA A 13 37.48 38.12 5.12
CA ALA A 13 36.96 36.82 5.52
C ALA A 13 35.78 36.44 4.59
N LEU A 14 36.03 35.57 3.61
CA LEU A 14 34.96 34.93 2.83
C LEU A 14 34.30 33.86 3.71
N ASN A 15 33.09 34.14 4.20
CA ASN A 15 32.24 33.13 4.81
C ASN A 15 31.71 32.19 3.71
N LEU A 16 32.37 31.04 3.53
CA LEU A 16 31.84 29.92 2.75
C LEU A 16 30.65 29.33 3.51
N LEU A 17 29.44 29.75 3.13
CA LEU A 17 28.21 29.04 3.49
C LEU A 17 28.28 27.63 2.88
N ALA A 18 28.55 26.62 3.71
CA ALA A 18 28.42 25.24 3.31
C ALA A 18 26.94 24.97 2.99
N VAL A 19 26.59 24.95 1.71
CA VAL A 19 25.28 24.50 1.25
C VAL A 19 25.21 23.00 1.52
N SER A 20 24.58 22.62 2.63
CA SER A 20 24.18 21.23 2.82
C SER A 20 23.15 20.89 1.75
N ALA A 21 23.46 19.91 0.90
CA ALA A 21 22.50 19.40 -0.07
C ALA A 21 21.29 18.86 0.71
N ALA A 22 20.15 19.55 0.62
CA ALA A 22 18.90 19.04 1.12
C ALA A 22 18.54 17.80 0.30
N SER A 23 18.50 16.63 0.93
CA SER A 23 17.97 15.43 0.28
C SER A 23 16.46 15.61 0.15
N ALA A 24 15.96 15.66 -1.08
CA ALA A 24 14.53 15.72 -1.34
C ALA A 24 13.92 14.32 -1.19
N TYR A 25 12.68 14.27 -0.69
CA TYR A 25 11.89 13.05 -0.73
C TYR A 25 11.52 12.71 -2.17
N ASP A 26 11.80 11.48 -2.59
CA ASP A 26 11.33 10.94 -3.87
C ASP A 26 10.32 9.82 -3.60
N ALA A 27 9.07 10.07 -3.99
CA ALA A 27 7.99 9.08 -3.90
C ALA A 27 8.20 7.90 -4.87
N THR A 28 8.99 8.11 -5.92
CA THR A 28 9.21 7.17 -7.02
C THR A 28 10.51 6.37 -6.87
N ASP A 29 11.34 6.68 -5.86
CA ASP A 29 12.54 5.90 -5.57
C ASP A 29 12.19 4.42 -5.37
N PRO A 30 12.72 3.50 -6.19
CA PRO A 30 12.42 2.08 -6.05
C PRO A 30 12.83 1.52 -4.69
N ALA A 31 13.79 2.13 -3.99
CA ALA A 31 14.21 1.79 -2.63
C ALA A 31 13.24 2.24 -1.53
N ASN A 32 12.32 3.17 -1.82
CA ASN A 32 11.37 3.70 -0.85
C ASN A 32 10.04 2.93 -0.83
N CYS A 33 9.78 2.10 0.19
CA CYS A 33 8.49 1.40 0.30
C CYS A 33 7.35 2.36 0.66
N THR A 34 6.66 2.87 -0.36
CA THR A 34 5.48 3.75 -0.24
C THR A 34 4.16 2.99 -0.10
N GLY A 35 4.16 1.67 -0.36
CA GLY A 35 2.98 0.83 -0.29
C GLY A 35 2.98 -0.23 -1.40
N ILE A 36 1.83 -0.88 -1.56
CA ILE A 36 1.66 -2.01 -2.47
C ILE A 36 1.52 -1.58 -3.94
N GLY A 37 0.95 -0.40 -4.20
CA GLY A 37 0.71 0.14 -5.54
C GLY A 37 -0.35 -0.64 -6.33
N TRP A 38 -0.71 -0.10 -7.49
CA TRP A 38 -1.54 -0.78 -8.49
C TRP A 38 -0.65 -1.34 -9.61
N ASP A 39 -0.97 -2.54 -10.10
CA ASP A 39 -0.33 -3.17 -11.26
C ASP A 39 -1.43 -3.61 -12.25
N ASP A 40 -1.47 -3.01 -13.44
CA ASP A 40 -2.47 -3.36 -14.47
C ASP A 40 -2.32 -4.81 -14.94
N ALA A 41 -1.09 -5.36 -14.91
CA ALA A 41 -0.82 -6.69 -15.43
C ALA A 41 -1.19 -7.80 -14.44
N ARG A 42 -1.30 -7.51 -13.14
CA ARG A 42 -1.47 -8.55 -12.11
C ARG A 42 -2.32 -8.07 -10.94
N PRO A 43 -3.20 -8.93 -10.40
CA PRO A 43 -3.94 -8.61 -9.21
C PRO A 43 -3.04 -8.58 -7.98
N LEU A 44 -3.41 -7.76 -6.99
CA LEU A 44 -2.79 -7.75 -5.67
C LEU A 44 -2.82 -9.14 -5.02
N THR A 45 -1.79 -9.45 -4.23
CA THR A 45 -1.65 -10.75 -3.56
C THR A 45 -1.43 -10.60 -2.06
N VAL A 46 -1.60 -11.72 -1.34
CA VAL A 46 -1.42 -11.80 0.11
C VAL A 46 -0.29 -12.76 0.43
N ALA A 47 0.47 -12.44 1.47
CA ALA A 47 1.39 -13.36 2.11
C ALA A 47 1.12 -13.46 3.61
N ARG A 48 1.52 -14.60 4.17
CA ARG A 48 1.58 -14.83 5.60
C ARG A 48 3.02 -14.66 6.09
N VAL A 49 3.18 -13.98 7.21
CA VAL A 49 4.48 -13.86 7.87
C VAL A 49 4.84 -15.18 8.53
N THR A 50 6.06 -15.68 8.29
CA THR A 50 6.54 -16.99 8.78
C THR A 50 7.78 -16.91 9.66
N GLY A 51 8.48 -15.78 9.70
CA GLY A 51 9.66 -15.62 10.55
C GLY A 51 9.33 -15.57 12.05
N GLN A 52 10.19 -16.16 12.88
CA GLN A 52 10.02 -16.25 14.34
C GLN A 52 11.14 -15.54 15.12
N PRO A 53 10.86 -15.02 16.33
CA PRO A 53 9.52 -14.81 16.91
C PRO A 53 8.81 -13.58 16.34
N ARG A 54 9.56 -12.70 15.66
CA ARG A 54 9.12 -11.43 15.08
C ARG A 54 9.93 -11.13 13.83
N VAL A 55 9.31 -10.48 12.85
CA VAL A 55 9.97 -9.98 11.64
C VAL A 55 9.87 -8.48 11.65
N ASN A 56 11.00 -7.82 11.93
CA ASN A 56 11.06 -6.36 11.93
C ASN A 56 10.93 -5.81 10.51
N PHE A 57 10.26 -4.67 10.40
CA PHE A 57 10.32 -3.89 9.17
C PHE A 57 11.74 -3.41 8.91
N VAL A 58 12.07 -3.23 7.64
CA VAL A 58 13.32 -2.67 7.17
C VAL A 58 13.07 -1.24 6.69
N LYS A 59 14.02 -0.35 7.01
CA LYS A 59 13.97 1.06 6.66
C LYS A 59 14.02 1.29 5.15
N SER A 60 13.35 2.34 4.72
CA SER A 60 13.52 3.01 3.43
C SER A 60 14.62 4.09 3.55
N PRO A 61 15.19 4.58 2.43
CA PRO A 61 16.22 5.63 2.43
C PRO A 61 15.85 6.90 3.21
N TYR A 62 14.56 7.24 3.20
CA TYR A 62 14.01 8.46 3.78
C TYR A 62 13.60 8.32 5.25
N ASP A 63 13.72 7.12 5.84
CA ASP A 63 13.51 6.96 7.28
C ASP A 63 14.62 7.65 8.09
N ASP A 64 14.34 7.84 9.38
CA ASP A 64 15.25 8.47 10.35
C ASP A 64 15.74 9.87 9.91
N ASP A 65 14.85 10.67 9.33
CA ASP A 65 15.17 12.02 8.85
C ASP A 65 16.29 11.98 7.79
N PHE A 66 16.07 11.18 6.74
CA PHE A 66 17.01 11.00 5.62
C PHE A 66 18.36 10.38 5.97
N LYS A 67 18.53 9.82 7.18
CA LYS A 67 19.79 9.20 7.64
C LYS A 67 19.91 7.72 7.28
N ALA A 68 18.85 7.10 6.76
CA ALA A 68 18.80 5.70 6.39
C ALA A 68 19.15 5.44 4.90
N ALA A 69 19.93 6.32 4.26
CA ALA A 69 20.17 6.31 2.80
C ALA A 69 20.69 4.97 2.22
N SER A 70 21.34 4.12 3.03
CA SER A 70 21.82 2.79 2.62
C SER A 70 20.76 1.68 2.71
N CYS A 71 19.56 1.99 3.20
CA CYS A 71 18.46 1.05 3.37
C CYS A 71 17.53 1.03 2.14
N PRO A 72 16.75 -0.04 1.91
CA PRO A 72 16.74 -1.31 2.64
C PRO A 72 18.00 -2.17 2.42
N ALA A 73 18.53 -2.71 3.52
CA ALA A 73 19.63 -3.66 3.55
C ALA A 73 19.48 -4.64 4.74
N PRO A 74 20.07 -5.85 4.70
CA PRO A 74 19.92 -6.84 5.76
C PRO A 74 20.90 -6.58 6.92
N THR A 75 20.87 -5.36 7.47
CA THR A 75 21.76 -4.91 8.54
C THR A 75 20.94 -4.42 9.73
N GLU A 76 21.52 -4.47 10.92
CA GLU A 76 20.85 -3.96 12.13
C GLU A 76 20.56 -2.45 12.02
N ALA A 77 21.39 -1.68 11.33
CA ALA A 77 21.18 -0.26 11.08
C ALA A 77 19.87 0.02 10.30
N CYS A 78 19.49 -0.87 9.39
CA CYS A 78 18.25 -0.77 8.61
C CYS A 78 17.04 -1.39 9.30
N ARG A 79 17.18 -1.97 10.49
CA ARG A 79 16.07 -2.59 11.21
C ARG A 79 15.20 -1.53 11.90
N LYS A 80 13.88 -1.58 11.68
CA LYS A 80 12.90 -0.79 12.44
C LYS A 80 12.54 -1.48 13.73
N LYS A 81 12.12 -0.71 14.74
CA LYS A 81 11.57 -1.25 15.99
C LYS A 81 10.22 -1.92 15.80
N SER A 82 9.42 -1.46 14.83
CA SER A 82 8.16 -2.10 14.45
C SER A 82 8.42 -3.45 13.78
N TYR A 83 7.50 -4.38 14.01
CA TYR A 83 7.59 -5.75 13.52
C TYR A 83 6.20 -6.33 13.29
N LEU A 84 6.17 -7.42 12.55
CA LEU A 84 5.05 -8.34 12.47
C LEU A 84 5.40 -9.64 13.18
N VAL A 85 4.38 -10.39 13.56
CA VAL A 85 4.53 -11.72 14.16
C VAL A 85 4.16 -12.81 13.16
N SER A 86 4.53 -14.05 13.47
CA SER A 86 4.11 -15.19 12.65
C SER A 86 2.58 -15.23 12.52
N ASP A 87 2.12 -15.67 11.35
CA ASP A 87 0.71 -15.73 10.97
C ASP A 87 0.00 -14.39 10.74
N ASP A 88 0.69 -13.24 10.85
CA ASP A 88 0.17 -11.98 10.33
C ASP A 88 0.00 -12.06 8.80
N TRP A 89 -1.09 -11.48 8.30
CA TRP A 89 -1.39 -11.39 6.87
C TRP A 89 -1.02 -10.01 6.35
N VAL A 90 -0.33 -9.97 5.21
CA VAL A 90 0.10 -8.74 4.58
C VAL A 90 -0.29 -8.70 3.12
N LEU A 91 -0.65 -7.51 2.66
CA LEU A 91 -0.77 -7.21 1.25
C LEU A 91 0.63 -7.06 0.66
N VAL A 92 0.88 -7.72 -0.47
CA VAL A 92 2.20 -7.84 -1.09
C VAL A 92 2.31 -6.89 -2.25
N GLY A 93 3.28 -5.99 -2.16
CA GLY A 93 3.63 -5.05 -3.23
C GLY A 93 4.88 -5.49 -3.98
N ARG A 94 5.58 -4.49 -4.51
CA ARG A 94 6.82 -4.69 -5.25
C ARG A 94 7.93 -5.32 -4.41
N THR A 95 8.83 -6.02 -5.11
CA THR A 95 10.03 -6.61 -4.52
C THR A 95 11.28 -5.88 -5.00
N ARG A 96 12.26 -5.69 -4.11
CA ARG A 96 13.59 -5.14 -4.41
C ARG A 96 14.63 -6.02 -3.73
N GLY A 97 15.44 -6.72 -4.54
CA GLY A 97 16.41 -7.68 -4.03
C GLY A 97 15.74 -8.73 -3.13
N ASN A 98 16.22 -8.82 -1.88
CA ASN A 98 15.69 -9.76 -0.88
C ASN A 98 14.54 -9.19 -0.04
N PHE A 99 13.95 -8.05 -0.41
CA PHE A 99 12.89 -7.39 0.33
C PHE A 99 11.62 -7.24 -0.49
N THR A 100 10.47 -7.39 0.16
CA THR A 100 9.15 -7.14 -0.41
C THR A 100 8.50 -6.02 0.36
N CYS A 101 8.01 -5.01 -0.35
CA CYS A 101 7.26 -3.90 0.23
C CYS A 101 5.86 -4.41 0.56
N VAL A 102 5.43 -4.24 1.80
CA VAL A 102 4.16 -4.76 2.26
C VAL A 102 3.31 -3.68 2.90
N THR A 103 2.00 -3.91 2.91
CA THR A 103 1.06 -3.19 3.75
C THR A 103 0.40 -4.16 4.70
N TYR A 104 0.47 -3.86 5.99
CA TYR A 104 -0.17 -4.60 7.06
C TYR A 104 -1.36 -3.81 7.59
N GLN A 105 -2.52 -4.45 7.55
CA GLN A 105 -3.75 -3.99 8.19
C GLN A 105 -3.98 -4.89 9.42
N PRO A 106 -3.92 -4.36 10.65
CA PRO A 106 -4.15 -5.16 11.84
C PRO A 106 -5.52 -5.85 11.79
N PRO A 107 -5.60 -7.15 12.08
CA PRO A 107 -6.89 -7.82 12.11
C PRO A 107 -7.75 -7.18 13.20
N ARG A 108 -9.04 -6.95 12.90
CA ARG A 108 -10.06 -6.46 13.85
C ARG A 108 -9.84 -5.03 14.38
N THR A 109 -8.93 -4.24 13.81
CA THR A 109 -8.89 -2.80 14.11
C THR A 109 -10.20 -2.13 13.70
N LYS A 110 -10.65 -1.13 14.46
CA LYS A 110 -11.81 -0.30 14.10
C LYS A 110 -11.41 0.97 13.35
N SER A 111 -10.11 1.25 13.25
CA SER A 111 -9.56 2.40 12.55
C SER A 111 -8.74 1.95 11.34
N GLN A 112 -8.64 2.78 10.32
CA GLN A 112 -7.81 2.55 9.15
C GLN A 112 -6.32 2.79 9.46
N THR A 113 -5.77 2.05 10.41
CA THR A 113 -4.36 2.11 10.80
C THR A 113 -3.56 1.09 10.00
N TRP A 114 -2.70 1.56 9.10
CA TRP A 114 -1.94 0.71 8.19
C TRP A 114 -0.45 0.88 8.47
N ALA A 115 0.27 -0.23 8.62
CA ALA A 115 1.73 -0.20 8.63
C ALA A 115 2.26 -0.54 7.24
N ARG A 116 3.24 0.22 6.77
CA ARG A 116 3.90 0.00 5.48
C ARG A 116 5.40 -0.11 5.70
N GLY A 117 6.05 -0.98 4.95
CA GLY A 117 7.50 -1.11 5.01
C GLY A 117 8.03 -2.33 4.29
N TRP A 118 9.35 -2.40 4.18
CA TRP A 118 10.03 -3.56 3.63
C TRP A 118 10.04 -4.71 4.65
N LEU A 119 9.80 -5.93 4.18
CA LEU A 119 10.08 -7.16 4.93
C LEU A 119 11.02 -8.07 4.14
N PRO A 120 11.88 -8.87 4.80
CA PRO A 120 12.65 -9.91 4.14
C PRO A 120 11.72 -10.86 3.38
N ARG A 121 11.97 -11.08 2.09
CA ARG A 121 11.17 -11.96 1.24
C ARG A 121 11.10 -13.39 1.79
N ALA A 122 12.19 -13.88 2.37
CA ALA A 122 12.26 -15.21 2.97
C ALA A 122 11.33 -15.39 4.19
N ALA A 123 10.81 -14.29 4.76
CA ALA A 123 9.88 -14.33 5.87
C ALA A 123 8.40 -14.34 5.41
N LEU A 124 8.14 -14.36 4.10
CA LEU A 124 6.80 -14.28 3.51
C LEU A 124 6.47 -15.59 2.78
N ALA A 125 5.40 -16.25 3.23
CA ALA A 125 4.81 -17.38 2.53
C ALA A 125 3.58 -16.90 1.73
N PRO A 126 3.54 -17.06 0.39
CA PRO A 126 2.38 -16.69 -0.39
C PRO A 126 1.11 -17.40 0.08
N VAL A 127 -0.01 -16.68 0.08
CA VAL A 127 -1.34 -17.26 0.33
C VAL A 127 -2.09 -17.29 -0.99
N ALA A 128 -2.42 -18.50 -1.45
CA ALA A 128 -3.16 -18.68 -2.69
C ALA A 128 -4.61 -18.18 -2.55
N PRO A 129 -5.15 -17.48 -3.57
CA PRO A 129 -6.58 -17.25 -3.66
C PRO A 129 -7.36 -18.56 -3.74
N MET A 130 -8.65 -18.50 -3.39
CA MET A 130 -9.56 -19.60 -3.56
C MET A 130 -9.70 -19.95 -5.05
N ALA A 131 -9.40 -21.20 -5.42
CA ALA A 131 -9.23 -21.61 -6.82
C ALA A 131 -10.50 -21.49 -7.68
N ALA A 132 -11.68 -21.76 -7.10
CA ALA A 132 -12.95 -21.70 -7.83
C ALA A 132 -14.10 -21.26 -6.89
N PRO A 133 -14.19 -19.97 -6.54
CA PRO A 133 -15.26 -19.47 -5.70
C PRO A 133 -16.61 -19.56 -6.42
N THR A 134 -17.61 -20.10 -5.73
CA THR A 134 -19.01 -20.08 -6.15
C THR A 134 -19.58 -18.66 -6.00
N LEU A 135 -20.73 -18.38 -6.63
CA LEU A 135 -21.40 -17.08 -6.49
C LEU A 135 -21.71 -16.74 -5.02
N SER A 136 -22.09 -17.73 -4.20
CA SER A 136 -22.38 -17.56 -2.77
C SER A 136 -21.14 -17.22 -1.93
N ASP A 137 -19.93 -17.54 -2.41
CA ASP A 137 -18.68 -17.16 -1.73
C ASP A 137 -18.40 -15.66 -1.83
N TRP A 138 -19.01 -14.98 -2.80
CA TRP A 138 -18.92 -13.54 -2.96
C TRP A 138 -20.05 -12.79 -2.26
N THR A 139 -21.28 -13.31 -2.29
CA THR A 139 -22.45 -12.61 -1.77
C THR A 139 -22.38 -12.36 -0.26
N GLY A 140 -22.87 -11.21 0.17
CA GLY A 140 -22.94 -10.81 1.57
C GLY A 140 -22.50 -9.36 1.80
N SER A 141 -22.48 -8.97 3.06
CA SER A 141 -21.90 -7.70 3.50
C SER A 141 -20.47 -7.94 4.00
N TRP A 142 -19.54 -7.20 3.43
CA TRP A 142 -18.11 -7.26 3.69
C TRP A 142 -17.69 -5.96 4.36
N VAL A 143 -17.06 -6.06 5.53
CA VAL A 143 -16.70 -4.91 6.36
C VAL A 143 -15.20 -4.80 6.46
N HIS A 144 -14.73 -3.58 6.40
CA HIS A 144 -13.37 -3.20 6.72
C HIS A 144 -13.40 -1.88 7.52
N PRO A 145 -12.30 -1.46 8.15
CA PRO A 145 -12.31 -0.29 9.03
C PRO A 145 -12.69 1.04 8.34
N GLY A 146 -12.59 1.12 7.01
CA GLY A 146 -12.91 2.33 6.26
C GLY A 146 -14.31 2.40 5.67
N GLY A 147 -15.11 1.34 5.80
CA GLY A 147 -16.34 1.23 5.04
C GLY A 147 -16.85 -0.19 4.90
N GLN A 148 -17.62 -0.43 3.86
CA GLN A 148 -18.20 -1.74 3.59
C GLN A 148 -18.53 -1.93 2.12
N LEU A 149 -18.57 -3.19 1.70
CA LEU A 149 -19.12 -3.63 0.42
C LEU A 149 -20.37 -4.50 0.68
N THR A 150 -21.36 -4.39 -0.19
CA THR A 150 -22.47 -5.34 -0.31
C THR A 150 -22.44 -5.98 -1.68
N ILE A 151 -22.44 -7.31 -1.71
CA ILE A 151 -22.43 -8.09 -2.95
C ILE A 151 -23.71 -8.94 -3.01
N LYS A 152 -24.48 -8.79 -4.08
CA LYS A 152 -25.76 -9.49 -4.31
C LYS A 152 -25.76 -10.18 -5.66
N ALA A 153 -26.54 -11.25 -5.81
CA ALA A 153 -26.80 -11.84 -7.12
C ALA A 153 -27.56 -10.86 -8.02
N ALA A 154 -27.15 -10.76 -9.29
CA ALA A 154 -27.81 -9.92 -10.30
C ALA A 154 -28.44 -10.75 -11.43
N GLY A 155 -28.48 -12.09 -11.29
CA GLY A 155 -28.92 -13.00 -12.34
C GLY A 155 -27.85 -13.26 -13.40
N GLY A 156 -28.03 -14.30 -14.22
CA GLY A 156 -27.12 -14.62 -15.33
C GLY A 156 -25.66 -14.88 -14.91
N GLY A 157 -25.42 -15.33 -13.67
CA GLY A 157 -24.07 -15.51 -13.13
C GLY A 157 -23.34 -14.21 -12.75
N ARG A 158 -24.01 -13.06 -12.82
CA ARG A 158 -23.47 -11.75 -12.46
C ARG A 158 -23.76 -11.40 -11.00
N LEU A 159 -22.95 -10.51 -10.47
CA LEU A 159 -23.06 -9.95 -9.12
C LEU A 159 -23.18 -8.43 -9.21
N ARG A 160 -24.04 -7.86 -8.37
CA ARG A 160 -24.11 -6.41 -8.09
C ARG A 160 -23.22 -6.12 -6.89
N ILE A 161 -22.27 -5.21 -7.05
CA ILE A 161 -21.29 -4.81 -6.04
C ILE A 161 -21.48 -3.33 -5.71
N GLU A 162 -21.83 -3.04 -4.47
CA GLU A 162 -21.98 -1.68 -3.94
C GLU A 162 -21.00 -1.50 -2.80
N GLY A 163 -20.37 -0.34 -2.69
CA GLY A 163 -19.50 -0.06 -1.56
C GLY A 163 -19.30 1.43 -1.33
N ASP A 164 -19.02 1.77 -0.09
CA ASP A 164 -18.77 3.13 0.37
C ASP A 164 -17.51 3.17 1.23
N GLN A 165 -16.78 4.28 1.12
CA GLN A 165 -15.60 4.59 1.92
C GLN A 165 -15.71 5.95 2.60
N VAL A 166 -15.20 6.00 3.83
CA VAL A 166 -14.94 7.25 4.55
C VAL A 166 -13.43 7.45 4.71
N VAL A 167 -12.95 8.69 4.60
CA VAL A 167 -11.54 8.97 4.92
C VAL A 167 -11.33 8.91 6.43
N PRO A 168 -10.16 8.47 6.93
CA PRO A 168 -9.91 8.36 8.37
C PRO A 168 -10.06 9.68 9.15
N ALA A 169 -9.85 10.82 8.48
CA ALA A 169 -9.89 12.15 9.08
C ALA A 169 -11.26 12.85 8.98
N GLY A 170 -12.21 12.28 8.24
CA GLY A 170 -13.51 12.89 7.95
C GLY A 170 -14.60 12.26 8.80
N ARG A 171 -15.30 13.07 9.60
CA ARG A 171 -16.55 12.66 10.25
C ARG A 171 -17.63 12.58 9.17
N ASP A 172 -18.17 11.38 8.93
CA ASP A 172 -19.43 11.09 8.25
C ASP A 172 -19.62 11.57 6.79
N LEU A 173 -18.55 11.96 6.08
CA LEU A 173 -18.61 12.21 4.64
C LEU A 173 -18.16 10.95 3.89
N ASN A 174 -19.10 10.31 3.18
CA ASN A 174 -18.76 9.29 2.18
C ASN A 174 -17.96 9.98 1.07
N ASN A 175 -16.68 9.64 0.97
CA ASN A 175 -15.73 10.30 0.07
C ASN A 175 -15.33 9.40 -1.12
N GLY A 176 -15.83 8.16 -1.15
CA GLY A 176 -15.78 7.31 -2.33
C GLY A 176 -16.93 6.32 -2.31
N SER A 177 -17.48 6.04 -3.48
CA SER A 177 -18.52 5.05 -3.69
C SER A 177 -18.24 4.27 -4.97
N ILE A 178 -18.55 2.97 -4.94
CA ILE A 178 -18.44 2.09 -6.09
C ILE A 178 -19.77 1.38 -6.31
N ALA A 179 -20.13 1.23 -7.58
CA ALA A 179 -21.38 0.61 -7.96
C ALA A 179 -21.24 -0.09 -9.31
N ALA A 180 -20.91 -1.39 -9.30
CA ALA A 180 -20.76 -2.16 -10.52
C ALA A 180 -21.68 -3.38 -10.59
N THR A 181 -21.90 -3.87 -11.80
CA THR A 181 -22.39 -5.22 -12.04
C THR A 181 -21.38 -6.00 -12.86
N ALA A 182 -20.81 -7.06 -12.30
CA ALA A 182 -19.71 -7.81 -12.91
C ALA A 182 -19.87 -9.32 -12.72
N GLN A 183 -19.22 -10.11 -13.57
CA GLN A 183 -19.17 -11.57 -13.47
C GLN A 183 -17.78 -12.00 -12.99
N PRO A 184 -17.67 -12.91 -12.00
CA PRO A 184 -16.38 -13.50 -11.66
C PRO A 184 -15.79 -14.27 -12.86
N LYS A 185 -14.50 -14.05 -13.15
CA LYS A 185 -13.73 -14.78 -14.16
C LYS A 185 -12.42 -15.25 -13.53
N GLY A 186 -12.11 -16.54 -13.64
CA GLY A 186 -10.84 -17.10 -13.11
C GLY A 186 -10.63 -16.87 -11.60
N GLY A 187 -11.71 -16.81 -10.81
CA GLY A 187 -11.65 -16.55 -9.37
C GLY A 187 -11.49 -15.08 -8.97
N VAL A 188 -11.57 -14.15 -9.93
CA VAL A 188 -11.47 -12.70 -9.73
C VAL A 188 -12.74 -12.02 -10.20
N ILE A 189 -13.24 -11.02 -9.47
CA ILE A 189 -14.17 -10.02 -10.02
C ILE A 189 -13.34 -8.79 -10.34
N ALA A 190 -13.43 -8.29 -11.56
CA ALA A 190 -12.73 -7.08 -11.97
C ALA A 190 -13.70 -6.18 -12.75
N PHE A 191 -13.68 -4.89 -12.47
CA PHE A 191 -14.52 -3.92 -13.17
C PHE A 191 -13.88 -2.54 -13.21
N VAL A 192 -14.28 -1.77 -14.22
CA VAL A 192 -14.02 -0.33 -14.38
C VAL A 192 -15.37 0.36 -14.20
N GLU A 193 -15.43 1.40 -13.37
CA GLU A 193 -16.66 2.16 -13.07
C GLU A 193 -17.85 1.25 -12.70
N ASP A 194 -18.86 1.18 -13.56
CA ASP A 194 -20.09 0.40 -13.38
C ASP A 194 -20.01 -1.05 -13.91
N GLY A 195 -18.88 -1.42 -14.50
CA GLY A 195 -18.63 -2.73 -15.11
C GLY A 195 -19.13 -2.87 -16.54
N THR A 196 -19.53 -1.79 -17.21
CA THR A 196 -19.83 -1.79 -18.66
C THR A 196 -18.58 -1.74 -19.52
N THR A 197 -17.51 -1.14 -19.00
CA THR A 197 -16.20 -1.02 -19.65
C THR A 197 -15.36 -2.30 -19.47
N PRO A 198 -14.74 -2.84 -20.55
CA PRO A 198 -13.85 -4.00 -20.44
C PRO A 198 -12.64 -3.70 -19.53
N PHE A 199 -12.37 -4.59 -18.57
CA PHE A 199 -11.29 -4.38 -17.61
C PHE A 199 -9.89 -4.44 -18.25
N GLU A 200 -9.74 -5.22 -19.32
CA GLU A 200 -8.47 -5.46 -20.01
C GLU A 200 -8.00 -4.27 -20.86
N GLN A 201 -8.84 -3.25 -21.04
CA GLN A 201 -8.40 -2.04 -21.72
C GLN A 201 -7.31 -1.31 -20.91
N PRO A 202 -6.43 -0.53 -21.55
CA PRO A 202 -5.45 0.30 -20.85
C PRO A 202 -6.12 1.22 -19.83
N ASN A 203 -5.45 1.45 -18.69
CA ASN A 203 -5.94 2.36 -17.67
C ASN A 203 -6.11 3.78 -18.22
N GLY A 204 -7.34 4.29 -18.17
CA GLY A 204 -7.68 5.66 -18.49
C GLY A 204 -7.26 6.63 -17.38
N ALA A 205 -7.21 7.92 -17.70
CA ALA A 205 -7.12 8.93 -16.65
C ALA A 205 -8.44 8.99 -15.88
N ASP A 206 -8.35 9.03 -14.55
CA ASP A 206 -9.47 9.26 -13.63
C ASP A 206 -10.60 8.20 -13.67
N GLU A 207 -10.31 6.96 -14.09
CA GLU A 207 -11.30 5.86 -14.02
C GLU A 207 -11.11 4.99 -12.77
N CYS A 208 -12.19 4.69 -12.06
CA CYS A 208 -12.16 3.77 -10.94
C CYS A 208 -12.02 2.33 -11.42
N ARG A 209 -10.95 1.66 -10.99
CA ARG A 209 -10.70 0.24 -11.26
C ARG A 209 -10.67 -0.54 -9.96
N VAL A 210 -11.37 -1.66 -9.94
CA VAL A 210 -11.43 -2.52 -8.75
C VAL A 210 -11.24 -3.98 -9.13
N ARG A 211 -10.45 -4.70 -8.33
CA ARG A 211 -10.37 -6.17 -8.34
C ARG A 211 -10.76 -6.74 -6.98
N LEU A 212 -11.48 -7.86 -7.00
CA LEU A 212 -11.86 -8.59 -5.80
C LEU A 212 -11.40 -10.04 -5.93
N GLN A 213 -10.83 -10.57 -4.86
CA GLN A 213 -10.39 -11.96 -4.74
C GLN A 213 -10.85 -12.57 -3.41
N ARG A 214 -11.18 -13.85 -3.44
CA ARG A 214 -11.46 -14.63 -2.23
C ARG A 214 -10.16 -15.21 -1.67
N ILE A 215 -9.78 -14.83 -0.45
CA ILE A 215 -8.65 -15.43 0.26
C ILE A 215 -9.18 -16.12 1.53
N GLY A 216 -9.49 -17.42 1.41
CA GLY A 216 -10.20 -18.16 2.45
C GLY A 216 -11.54 -17.50 2.81
N ALA A 217 -11.70 -17.13 4.08
CA ALA A 217 -12.89 -16.43 4.56
C ALA A 217 -12.89 -14.92 4.26
N LEU A 218 -11.76 -14.34 3.84
CA LEU A 218 -11.60 -12.91 3.60
C LEU A 218 -11.87 -12.54 2.14
N LEU A 219 -12.36 -11.32 1.93
CA LEU A 219 -12.42 -10.69 0.62
C LEU A 219 -11.25 -9.71 0.53
N LEU A 220 -10.33 -9.96 -0.40
CA LEU A 220 -9.33 -8.99 -0.80
C LEU A 220 -9.97 -8.06 -1.83
N VAL A 221 -9.96 -6.76 -1.56
CA VAL A 221 -10.32 -5.72 -2.51
C VAL A 221 -9.04 -4.96 -2.84
N GLU A 222 -8.87 -4.61 -4.12
CA GLU A 222 -7.78 -3.79 -4.66
C GLU A 222 -8.42 -2.71 -5.53
N ASP A 223 -8.01 -1.46 -5.36
CA ASP A 223 -8.39 -0.35 -6.22
C ASP A 223 -7.16 0.42 -6.71
N ASN A 224 -7.33 1.15 -7.81
CA ASN A 224 -6.25 1.97 -8.38
C ASN A 224 -6.04 3.31 -7.66
N ASN A 225 -6.81 3.60 -6.60
CA ASN A 225 -6.88 4.88 -5.87
C ASN A 225 -7.61 6.02 -6.60
N ASP A 226 -8.33 5.71 -7.68
CA ASP A 226 -9.16 6.69 -8.42
C ASP A 226 -10.67 6.48 -8.15
N CYS A 227 -11.02 5.67 -7.14
CA CYS A 227 -12.39 5.33 -6.76
C CYS A 227 -13.02 6.29 -5.74
N GLY A 228 -12.45 7.48 -5.57
CA GLY A 228 -12.91 8.47 -4.61
C GLY A 228 -11.97 9.68 -4.49
N GLY A 229 -12.21 10.50 -3.48
CA GLY A 229 -11.38 11.68 -3.19
C GLY A 229 -9.99 11.32 -2.64
N ALA A 230 -9.15 12.34 -2.48
CA ALA A 230 -7.79 12.19 -1.98
C ALA A 230 -7.73 11.40 -0.65
N GLY A 231 -6.96 10.31 -0.64
CA GLY A 231 -6.79 9.45 0.53
C GLY A 231 -7.91 8.42 0.75
N VAL A 232 -8.84 8.30 -0.20
CA VAL A 232 -9.83 7.22 -0.23
C VAL A 232 -9.24 6.03 -0.97
N SER A 233 -9.40 4.84 -0.40
CA SER A 233 -9.04 3.59 -1.05
C SER A 233 -9.97 2.48 -0.56
N PHE A 234 -10.37 1.63 -1.49
CA PHE A 234 -11.10 0.40 -1.19
C PHE A 234 -10.18 -0.77 -0.88
N THR A 235 -8.89 -0.64 -1.18
CA THR A 235 -7.89 -1.69 -0.99
C THR A 235 -7.87 -2.19 0.44
N GLY A 236 -7.89 -3.51 0.64
CA GLY A 236 -7.83 -4.08 1.97
C GLY A 236 -8.37 -5.50 2.08
N LEU A 237 -8.26 -6.05 3.29
CA LEU A 237 -8.86 -7.32 3.66
C LEU A 237 -10.17 -7.07 4.41
N TYR A 238 -11.26 -7.59 3.87
CA TYR A 238 -12.60 -7.43 4.39
C TYR A 238 -13.08 -8.74 5.04
N HIS A 239 -13.84 -8.58 6.12
CA HIS A 239 -14.50 -9.67 6.82
C HIS A 239 -15.98 -9.70 6.46
N ARG A 240 -16.54 -10.90 6.30
CA ARG A 240 -17.99 -11.04 6.17
C ARG A 240 -18.64 -10.68 7.51
N ARG A 241 -19.71 -9.88 7.48
CA ARG A 241 -20.55 -9.58 8.65
C ARG A 241 -21.42 -10.79 9.01
#